data_AF-A0A561TSF2-F1
#
_entry.id   AF-A0A561TSF2-F1
#
_cell.length_a   1.000
_cell.length_b   1.000
_cell.length_c   1.000
_cell.angle_alpha   90.00
_cell.angle_beta   90.00
_cell.angle_gamma   90.00
#
_symmetry.space_group_name_H-M   'P 1'
#
loop_
_entity.id
_entity.type
_entity.pdbx_description
1 polymer ?
#
loop_
_entity_poly.entity_id
_entity_poly.type
_entity_poly.pdbx_seq_one_letter_code
_entity_poly.pdbx_strand_id
1 'polypeptide(L)'
;MGDQELINIGRSIAQDLDRILGAAAAEVRPRLVELLDRAEAGEPVRAELVALLAERAELRRAVRSRQAGDQQYRLYDPLPGDPGAWAPPRYVCPNCDQEWYRFDAGEAVPRCDQHDVPLEPC
;
A
#
# COMPACT_ATOMS: atom_id res chain seq x y z
N MET A 1 9.90 -12.27 -15.47
CA MET A 1 8.49 -12.58 -15.73
C MET A 1 8.39 -13.99 -16.29
N GLY A 2 7.95 -14.93 -15.46
CA GLY A 2 7.64 -16.29 -15.90
C GLY A 2 6.31 -16.34 -16.65
N ASP A 3 6.06 -17.43 -17.38
CA ASP A 3 4.84 -17.60 -18.19
C ASP A 3 3.57 -17.59 -17.32
N GLN A 4 3.63 -18.23 -16.14
CA GLN A 4 2.53 -18.23 -15.17
C GLN A 4 2.22 -16.83 -14.64
N GLU A 5 3.25 -16.02 -14.43
CA GLU A 5 3.11 -14.65 -13.94
C GLU A 5 2.43 -13.76 -14.98
N LEU A 6 2.80 -13.92 -16.26
CA LEU A 6 2.17 -13.23 -17.38
C LEU A 6 0.69 -13.60 -17.51
N ILE A 7 0.35 -14.90 -17.40
CA ILE A 7 -1.03 -15.37 -17.45
C ILE A 7 -1.85 -14.77 -16.29
N ASN A 8 -1.30 -14.73 -15.07
CA ASN A 8 -1.96 -14.13 -13.92
C ASN A 8 -2.22 -12.62 -14.13
N ILE A 9 -1.24 -11.89 -14.68
CA ILE A 9 -1.43 -10.49 -15.07
C ILE A 9 -2.54 -10.38 -16.12
N GLY A 10 -2.54 -11.23 -17.14
CA GLY A 10 -3.57 -11.29 -18.18
C GLY A 10 -4.98 -11.48 -17.62
N ARG A 11 -5.18 -12.46 -16.71
CA ARG A 11 -6.48 -12.69 -16.04
C ARG A 11 -6.95 -11.48 -15.26
N SER A 12 -6.05 -10.90 -14.48
CA SER A 12 -6.38 -9.72 -13.69
C SER A 12 -6.72 -8.54 -14.63
N ILE A 13 -6.06 -8.40 -15.80
CA ILE A 13 -6.39 -7.35 -16.78
C ILE A 13 -7.78 -7.61 -17.37
N ALA A 14 -8.13 -8.88 -17.66
CA ALA A 14 -9.44 -9.25 -18.18
C ALA A 14 -10.58 -8.88 -17.22
N GLN A 15 -10.38 -8.98 -15.91
CA GLN A 15 -11.35 -8.55 -14.89
C GLN A 15 -11.54 -7.03 -14.89
N ASP A 16 -10.45 -6.27 -15.06
CA ASP A 16 -10.45 -4.81 -15.05
C ASP A 16 -10.63 -4.18 -16.44
N LEU A 17 -10.91 -4.98 -17.48
CA LEU A 17 -10.80 -4.52 -18.86
C LEU A 17 -11.77 -3.38 -19.18
N ASP A 18 -13.01 -3.46 -18.69
CA ASP A 18 -14.03 -2.41 -18.87
C ASP A 18 -13.61 -1.10 -18.19
N ARG A 19 -12.93 -1.20 -17.05
CA ARG A 19 -12.39 -0.03 -16.33
C ARG A 19 -11.20 0.60 -17.06
N ILE A 20 -10.39 -0.21 -17.74
CA ILE A 20 -9.18 0.25 -18.45
C ILE A 20 -9.52 0.85 -19.82
N LEU A 21 -10.42 0.21 -20.58
CA LEU A 21 -10.69 0.52 -21.98
C LEU A 21 -12.10 1.09 -22.25
N GLY A 22 -13.01 1.05 -21.27
CA GLY A 22 -14.39 1.47 -21.47
C GLY A 22 -15.07 0.69 -22.60
N ALA A 23 -15.71 1.40 -23.53
CA ALA A 23 -16.40 0.79 -24.68
C ALA A 23 -15.48 -0.06 -25.57
N ALA A 24 -14.18 0.25 -25.65
CA ALA A 24 -13.22 -0.52 -26.43
C ALA A 24 -12.87 -1.88 -25.81
N ALA A 25 -13.30 -2.15 -24.58
CA ALA A 25 -13.12 -3.46 -23.94
C ALA A 25 -13.85 -4.57 -24.70
N ALA A 26 -14.98 -4.28 -25.34
CA ALA A 26 -15.76 -5.27 -26.10
C ALA A 26 -14.97 -5.90 -27.26
N GLU A 27 -14.05 -5.15 -27.88
CA GLU A 27 -13.20 -5.63 -28.98
C GLU A 27 -12.05 -6.51 -28.49
N VAL A 28 -11.49 -6.18 -27.33
CA VAL A 28 -10.28 -6.81 -26.80
C VAL A 28 -10.60 -8.03 -25.93
N ARG A 29 -11.73 -7.98 -25.21
CA ARG A 29 -12.18 -9.04 -24.29
C ARG A 29 -12.21 -10.43 -24.91
N PRO A 30 -12.85 -10.69 -26.07
CA PRO A 30 -12.95 -12.04 -26.62
C PRO A 30 -11.56 -12.60 -26.97
N ARG A 31 -10.69 -11.77 -27.57
CA ARG A 31 -9.31 -12.16 -27.89
C ARG A 31 -8.48 -12.49 -26.65
N LEU A 32 -8.62 -11.70 -25.60
CA LEU A 32 -7.91 -11.93 -24.35
C LEU A 32 -8.39 -13.21 -23.65
N VAL A 33 -9.70 -13.47 -23.64
CA VAL A 33 -10.28 -14.69 -23.06
C VAL A 33 -9.82 -15.92 -23.81
N GLU A 34 -9.86 -15.92 -25.14
CA GLU A 34 -9.39 -17.03 -25.98
C GLU A 34 -7.92 -17.40 -25.68
N LEU A 35 -7.05 -16.40 -25.57
CA LEU A 35 -5.64 -16.62 -25.23
C LEU A 35 -5.46 -17.19 -23.80
N LEU A 36 -6.33 -16.81 -22.87
CA LEU A 36 -6.29 -17.34 -21.50
C LEU A 36 -6.79 -18.79 -21.43
N ASP A 37 -7.85 -19.13 -22.17
CA ASP A 37 -8.38 -20.50 -22.25
C ASP A 37 -7.35 -21.46 -22.87
N ARG A 38 -6.66 -21.04 -23.93
CA ARG A 38 -5.54 -21.80 -24.52
C ARG A 38 -4.38 -21.97 -23.54
N ALA A 39 -4.10 -20.95 -22.72
CA ALA A 39 -3.10 -21.04 -21.66
C ALA A 39 -3.50 -22.10 -20.60
N GLU A 40 -4.79 -22.20 -20.25
CA GLU A 40 -5.30 -23.23 -19.34
C GLU A 40 -5.19 -24.64 -19.93
N ALA A 41 -5.34 -24.77 -21.25
CA ALA A 41 -5.09 -26.03 -21.97
C ALA A 41 -3.60 -26.42 -22.05
N GLY A 42 -2.70 -25.57 -21.54
CA GLY A 42 -1.25 -25.80 -21.54
C GLY A 42 -0.56 -25.41 -22.84
N GLU A 43 -1.23 -24.67 -23.73
CA GLU A 43 -0.61 -24.17 -24.96
C GLU A 43 0.33 -22.99 -24.69
N PRO A 44 1.44 -22.87 -25.44
CA PRO A 44 2.39 -21.76 -25.30
C PRO A 44 1.83 -20.47 -25.91
N VAL A 45 1.10 -19.68 -25.13
CA VAL A 45 0.44 -18.43 -25.59
C VAL A 45 1.24 -17.15 -25.30
N ARG A 46 2.44 -17.27 -24.72
CA ARG A 46 3.22 -16.14 -24.19
C ARG A 46 3.42 -15.01 -25.21
N ALA A 47 3.85 -15.34 -26.42
CA ALA A 47 4.17 -14.35 -27.45
C ALA A 47 2.91 -13.58 -27.89
N GLU A 48 1.81 -14.29 -28.10
CA GLU A 48 0.52 -13.73 -28.52
C GLU A 48 -0.08 -12.85 -27.42
N LEU A 49 -0.01 -13.30 -26.16
CA LEU A 49 -0.49 -12.54 -25.02
C LEU A 49 0.32 -11.25 -24.81
N VAL A 50 1.65 -11.30 -24.97
CA VAL A 50 2.49 -10.09 -24.92
C VAL A 50 2.13 -9.15 -26.07
N ALA A 51 1.97 -9.66 -27.29
CA ALA A 51 1.63 -8.84 -28.45
C ALA A 51 0.29 -8.11 -28.25
N LEU A 52 -0.75 -8.82 -27.79
CA LEU A 52 -2.07 -8.24 -27.51
C LEU A 52 -2.00 -7.15 -26.43
N LEU A 53 -1.32 -7.43 -25.32
CA LEU A 53 -1.16 -6.46 -24.23
C LEU A 53 -0.26 -5.27 -24.63
N ALA A 54 0.63 -5.45 -25.60
CA ALA A 54 1.49 -4.42 -26.15
C ALA A 54 0.82 -3.56 -27.22
N GLU A 55 -0.34 -3.95 -27.76
CA GLU A 55 -1.02 -3.26 -28.85
C GLU A 55 -1.52 -1.86 -28.42
N ARG A 56 -2.08 -1.76 -27.22
CA ARG A 56 -2.70 -0.53 -26.69
C ARG A 56 -1.91 0.08 -25.54
N ALA A 57 -1.83 1.41 -25.48
CA ALA A 57 -1.03 2.13 -24.49
C ALA A 57 -1.56 1.92 -23.06
N GLU A 58 -2.88 1.83 -22.94
CA GLU A 58 -3.64 1.59 -21.72
C GLU A 58 -3.32 0.21 -21.14
N LEU A 59 -3.28 -0.82 -21.99
CA LEU A 59 -2.92 -2.19 -21.60
C LEU A 59 -1.44 -2.26 -21.19
N ARG A 60 -0.53 -1.63 -21.94
CA ARG A 60 0.89 -1.51 -21.55
C ARG A 60 1.06 -0.83 -20.19
N ARG A 61 0.25 0.19 -19.89
CA ARG A 61 0.26 0.88 -18.59
C ARG A 61 -0.28 -0.04 -17.48
N ALA A 62 -1.36 -0.77 -17.75
CA ALA A 62 -1.93 -1.72 -16.80
C ALA A 62 -0.94 -2.85 -16.45
N VAL A 63 -0.27 -3.45 -17.45
CA VAL A 63 0.77 -4.46 -17.23
C VAL A 63 1.89 -3.90 -16.34
N ARG A 64 2.41 -2.70 -16.67
CA ARG A 64 3.46 -2.06 -15.87
C ARG A 64 3.01 -1.76 -14.45
N SER A 65 1.78 -1.29 -14.25
CA SER A 65 1.23 -1.03 -12.92
C SER A 65 1.14 -2.31 -12.08
N ARG A 66 0.77 -3.44 -12.70
CA ARG A 66 0.66 -4.74 -12.01
C ARG A 66 2.03 -5.31 -11.64
N GLN A 67 3.01 -5.15 -12.52
CA GLN A 67 4.40 -5.50 -12.24
C GLN A 67 5.03 -4.59 -11.17
N ALA A 68 4.64 -3.31 -11.14
CA ALA A 68 5.08 -2.36 -10.14
C ALA A 68 4.33 -2.47 -8.80
N GLY A 69 3.19 -3.18 -8.75
CA GLY A 69 2.41 -3.42 -7.52
C GLY A 69 3.21 -4.15 -6.44
N ASP A 70 4.22 -4.92 -6.83
CA ASP A 70 5.19 -5.53 -5.91
C ASP A 70 6.12 -4.48 -5.25
N GLN A 71 6.18 -3.27 -5.81
CA GLN A 71 6.89 -2.12 -5.23
C GLN A 71 5.96 -1.13 -4.50
N GLN A 72 4.63 -1.18 -4.71
CA GLN A 72 3.67 -0.26 -4.07
C GLN A 72 3.51 -0.48 -2.57
N TYR A 73 3.87 -1.65 -2.03
CA TYR A 73 3.99 -1.85 -0.58
C TYR A 73 5.09 -1.00 0.08
N ARG A 74 5.86 -0.21 -0.69
CA ARG A 74 6.80 0.79 -0.16
C ARG A 74 6.25 2.21 -0.06
N LEU A 75 4.98 2.44 -0.42
CA LEU A 75 4.34 3.73 -0.20
C LEU A 75 3.63 3.67 1.16
N TYR A 76 4.25 4.29 2.17
CA TYR A 76 3.61 4.56 3.45
C TYR A 76 2.39 5.47 3.19
N ASP A 77 1.20 4.95 3.47
CA ASP A 77 -0.05 5.70 3.49
C ASP A 77 -0.48 5.83 4.96
N PRO A 78 -0.42 7.04 5.55
CA PRO A 78 -0.84 7.23 6.95
C PRO A 78 -2.33 6.89 7.08
N LEU A 79 -2.69 6.14 8.13
CA LEU A 79 -4.07 5.76 8.38
C LEU A 79 -4.98 6.99 8.45
N PRO A 80 -6.20 6.95 7.89
CA PRO A 80 -7.16 8.02 8.03
C PRO A 80 -7.55 8.17 9.50
N GLY A 81 -7.06 9.24 10.11
CA GLY A 81 -7.28 9.64 11.49
C GLY A 81 -6.62 10.99 11.70
N ASP A 82 -7.15 11.79 12.63
CA ASP A 82 -6.44 12.98 13.09
C ASP A 82 -5.21 12.47 13.88
N PRO A 83 -3.96 12.71 13.42
CA PRO A 83 -2.77 12.42 14.22
C PRO A 83 -2.67 13.54 15.26
N GLY A 84 -3.71 13.68 16.09
CA GLY A 84 -3.88 14.76 17.03
C GLY A 84 -2.57 14.97 17.76
N ALA A 85 -2.15 16.23 17.90
CA ALA A 85 -0.87 16.59 18.47
C ALA A 85 -0.69 15.89 19.83
N TRP A 86 0.05 14.78 19.83
CA TRP A 86 0.35 14.06 21.05
C TRP A 86 1.45 14.84 21.76
N ALA A 87 1.03 15.75 22.64
CA ALA A 87 1.93 16.34 23.60
C ALA A 87 2.12 15.32 24.73
N PRO A 88 3.35 14.83 24.99
CA PRO A 88 3.58 13.98 26.15
C PRO A 88 3.18 14.76 27.41
N PRO A 89 2.46 14.14 28.36
CA PRO A 89 2.05 14.81 29.58
C PRO A 89 3.29 15.31 30.34
N ARG A 90 3.29 16.62 30.63
CA ARG A 90 4.36 17.34 31.32
C ARG A 90 4.06 17.40 32.81
N TYR A 91 5.08 17.14 33.62
CA TYR A 91 5.04 17.24 35.07
C TYR A 91 6.05 18.28 35.55
N VAL A 92 5.67 19.07 36.55
CA VAL A 92 6.47 20.16 37.11
C VAL A 92 6.57 20.02 38.63
N CYS A 93 7.69 20.43 39.20
CA CYS A 93 7.81 20.53 40.65
C CYS A 93 7.12 21.82 41.16
N PRO A 94 6.33 21.77 42.24
CA PRO A 94 5.72 22.99 42.80
C PRO A 94 6.74 23.94 43.46
N ASN A 95 7.93 23.44 43.81
CA ASN A 95 8.95 24.19 44.56
C ASN A 95 10.17 24.62 43.72
N CYS A 96 10.27 24.17 42.47
CA CYS A 96 11.35 24.56 41.55
C CYS A 96 10.97 24.33 40.09
N ASP A 97 11.75 24.89 39.17
CA ASP A 97 11.53 24.78 37.73
C ASP A 97 11.96 23.43 37.12
N GLN A 98 11.94 22.34 37.90
CA GLN A 98 12.22 21.01 37.37
C GLN A 98 11.03 20.51 36.55
N GLU A 99 11.27 20.27 35.27
CA GLU A 99 10.30 19.74 34.32
C GLU A 99 10.63 18.29 33.94
N TRP A 100 9.61 17.45 33.82
CA TRP A 100 9.75 16.06 33.40
C TRP A 100 8.61 15.65 32.47
N TYR A 101 8.92 14.81 31.48
CA TYR A 101 7.98 14.34 30.47
C TYR A 101 7.79 12.85 30.56
N ARG A 102 6.52 12.40 30.56
CA ARG A 102 6.21 10.97 30.54
C ARG A 102 6.06 10.49 29.10
N PHE A 103 6.99 9.64 28.65
CA PHE A 103 6.96 9.06 27.31
C PHE A 103 6.13 7.77 27.25
N ASP A 104 6.13 6.98 28.33
CA ASP A 104 5.40 5.72 28.43
C ASP A 104 4.27 5.77 29.48
N ALA A 105 3.08 5.28 29.13
CA ALA A 105 1.92 5.29 30.03
C ALA A 105 2.13 4.48 31.33
N GLY A 106 3.10 3.55 31.35
CA GLY A 106 3.46 2.72 32.50
C GLY A 106 4.65 3.23 33.31
N GLU A 107 5.30 4.32 32.90
CA GLU A 107 6.44 4.87 33.63
C GLU A 107 5.98 5.61 34.89
N ALA A 108 6.56 5.24 36.04
CA ALA A 108 6.29 5.91 37.30
C ALA A 108 6.92 7.30 37.30
N VAL A 109 6.14 8.33 37.61
CA VAL A 109 6.61 9.72 37.68
C VAL A 109 7.66 9.83 38.78
N PRO A 110 8.89 10.31 38.48
CA PRO A 110 9.94 10.45 39.47
C PRO A 110 9.64 11.59 40.44
N ARG A 111 10.34 11.59 41.58
CA ARG A 111 10.33 12.72 42.54
C ARG A 111 11.34 13.77 42.09
N CYS A 112 11.14 15.01 42.53
CA CYS A 112 12.09 16.09 42.30
C CYS A 112 13.42 15.81 43.02
N ASP A 113 14.54 15.94 42.31
CA ASP A 113 15.88 15.65 42.85
C ASP A 113 16.33 16.66 43.93
N GLN A 114 15.73 17.86 43.93
CA GLN A 114 16.06 18.95 44.84
C GLN A 114 15.23 18.94 46.13
N HIS A 115 13.95 18.57 46.03
CA HIS A 115 12.97 18.72 47.11
C HIS A 115 12.36 17.40 47.57
N ASP A 116 12.64 16.30 46.87
CA ASP A 116 12.07 14.96 47.10
C ASP A 116 10.54 14.94 47.20
N VAL A 117 9.87 15.86 46.48
CA VAL A 117 8.41 15.95 46.37
C VAL A 117 7.94 15.31 45.06
N PRO A 118 6.70 14.76 45.01
CA PRO A 118 6.13 14.27 43.76
C PRO A 118 5.94 15.41 42.74
N LEU A 119 6.22 15.14 41.47
CA LEU A 119 5.95 16.08 40.38
C LEU A 119 4.46 16.07 40.04
N GLU A 120 3.88 17.25 39.82
CA GLU A 120 2.45 17.43 39.54
C GLU A 120 2.24 17.71 38.04
N PRO A 121 1.15 17.22 37.42
CA PRO A 121 0.87 17.48 36.02
C PRO A 121 0.58 18.97 35.79
N CYS A 122 1.13 19.53 34.71
CA CYS A 122 0.89 20.91 34.28
C CYS A 122 -0.41 21.05 33.48
#